data_AF-A0A087SFL5-F1
#
_entry.id   AF-A0A087SFL5-F1
#
_cell.length_a   1.000
_cell.length_b   1.000
_cell.length_c   1.000
_cell.angle_alpha   90.00
_cell.angle_beta   90.00
_cell.angle_gamma   90.00
#
_symmetry.space_group_name_H-M   'P 1'
#
loop_
_entity.id
_entity.type
_entity.pdbx_description
1 polymer ?
#
loop_
_entity_poly.entity_id
_entity_poly.type
_entity_poly.pdbx_seq_one_letter_code
_entity_poly.pdbx_strand_id
1 'polypeptide(L)'
;MCRPSLCFAYSSQGVYNTARCRGIGNEAIVQALRELAGYEGGIQDDYFTEHGELVINHRIVRYAKAATAVQGCSYKLEGRVRPGQLPFVGPATAEQISDIIRTGTCDALVKFR
;
A
#
# COMPACT_ATOMS: atom_id res chain seq x y z
N MET A 1 39.56 19.73 4.28
CA MET A 1 38.78 20.08 3.08
C MET A 1 37.44 19.37 3.17
N CYS A 2 36.38 20.12 3.47
CA CYS A 2 35.03 19.60 3.66
C CYS A 2 34.33 19.34 2.32
N ARG A 3 33.71 18.17 2.18
CA ARG A 3 32.94 17.75 0.99
C ARG A 3 31.59 18.47 0.92
N PRO A 4 31.06 18.74 -0.29
CA PRO A 4 29.83 19.48 -0.48
C PRO A 4 28.62 18.66 0.00
N SER A 5 27.77 19.37 0.73
CA SER A 5 26.49 18.95 1.28
C SER A 5 25.54 18.46 0.18
N LEU A 6 25.40 17.15 0.05
CA LEU A 6 24.29 16.55 -0.69
C LEU A 6 23.05 16.60 0.21
N CYS A 7 22.25 17.65 0.03
CA CYS A 7 20.84 17.64 0.37
C CYS A 7 20.16 16.52 -0.44
N PHE A 8 20.17 15.31 0.11
CA PHE A 8 19.39 14.18 -0.40
C PHE A 8 17.91 14.49 -0.16
N ALA A 9 17.28 15.13 -1.15
CA ALA A 9 15.84 15.06 -1.30
C ALA A 9 15.48 13.58 -1.48
N TYR A 10 14.97 12.96 -0.40
CA TYR A 10 14.47 11.58 -0.38
C TYR A 10 13.15 11.48 -1.16
N SER A 11 13.18 11.82 -2.45
CA SER A 11 12.15 11.41 -3.40
C SER A 11 12.39 9.94 -3.69
N SER A 12 11.88 9.08 -2.82
CA SER A 12 11.99 7.63 -2.91
C SER A 12 11.29 7.09 -4.17
N GLN A 13 11.94 7.24 -5.32
CA GLN A 13 11.78 6.31 -6.43
C GLN A 13 12.49 5.01 -6.02
N GLY A 14 11.92 4.30 -5.04
CA GLY A 14 12.38 2.98 -4.68
C GLY A 14 12.30 2.12 -5.93
N VAL A 15 13.43 1.57 -6.38
CA VAL A 15 13.42 0.50 -7.36
C VAL A 15 12.70 -0.68 -6.70
N TYR A 16 11.38 -0.72 -6.89
CA TYR A 16 10.48 -1.69 -6.32
C TYR A 16 10.80 -3.05 -6.93
N ASN A 17 11.59 -3.87 -6.21
CA ASN A 17 12.02 -5.16 -6.71
C ASN A 17 10.85 -6.17 -6.63
N THR A 18 10.02 -6.16 -7.68
CA THR A 18 8.88 -7.05 -7.87
C THR A 18 9.31 -8.52 -7.87
N ALA A 19 10.46 -8.84 -8.48
CA ALA A 19 11.01 -10.20 -8.48
C ALA A 19 11.31 -10.69 -7.05
N ARG A 20 11.88 -9.84 -6.20
CA ARG A 20 12.14 -10.14 -4.79
C ARG A 20 10.84 -10.32 -4.00
N CYS A 21 9.87 -9.42 -4.18
CA CYS A 21 8.58 -9.52 -3.50
C CYS A 21 7.83 -10.81 -3.87
N ARG A 22 7.89 -11.21 -5.15
CA ARG A 22 7.36 -12.49 -5.64
C ARG A 22 8.10 -13.68 -5.02
N GLY A 23 9.44 -13.65 -5.03
CA GLY A 23 10.26 -14.72 -4.44
C GLY A 23 10.06 -14.90 -2.93
N ILE A 24 9.78 -13.82 -2.21
CA ILE A 24 9.44 -13.85 -0.77
C ILE A 24 8.01 -14.34 -0.53
N GLY A 25 7.10 -14.16 -1.50
CA GLY A 25 5.70 -14.59 -1.40
C GLY A 25 4.72 -13.52 -0.89
N ASN A 26 5.10 -12.24 -0.91
CA ASN A 26 4.22 -11.13 -0.50
C ASN A 26 3.40 -10.54 -1.67
N GLU A 27 3.60 -11.02 -2.90
CA GLU A 27 2.99 -10.43 -4.11
C GLU A 27 1.47 -10.35 -4.05
N ALA A 28 0.78 -11.40 -3.57
CA ALA A 28 -0.67 -11.41 -3.49
C ALA A 28 -1.21 -10.30 -2.56
N ILE A 29 -0.53 -10.03 -1.45
CA ILE A 29 -0.90 -8.96 -0.51
C ILE A 29 -0.71 -7.59 -1.19
N VAL A 30 0.39 -7.41 -1.91
CA VAL A 30 0.67 -6.17 -2.64
C VAL A 30 -0.37 -5.93 -3.75
N GLN A 31 -0.76 -6.98 -4.47
CA GLN A 31 -1.80 -6.90 -5.50
C GLN A 31 -3.16 -6.51 -4.88
N ALA A 32 -3.57 -7.16 -3.81
CA ALA A 32 -4.81 -6.85 -3.09
C ALA A 32 -4.86 -5.39 -2.60
N LEU A 33 -3.75 -4.86 -2.06
CA LEU A 33 -3.67 -3.47 -1.61
C LEU A 33 -3.69 -2.48 -2.79
N ARG A 34 -3.10 -2.82 -3.94
CA ARG A 34 -3.18 -2.00 -5.15
C ARG A 34 -4.58 -2.01 -5.76
N GLU A 35 -5.27 -3.14 -5.70
CA GLU A 35 -6.67 -3.28 -6.12
C GLU A 35 -7.57 -2.37 -5.26
N LEU A 36 -7.41 -2.38 -3.93
CA LEU A 36 -8.09 -1.43 -3.02
C LEU A 36 -7.79 0.03 -3.35
N ALA A 37 -6.54 0.37 -3.66
CA ALA A 37 -6.17 1.73 -4.07
C ALA A 37 -6.83 2.12 -5.40
N GLY A 38 -6.92 1.18 -6.34
CA GLY A 38 -7.58 1.37 -7.64
C GLY A 38 -9.09 1.61 -7.50
N TYR A 39 -9.77 0.82 -6.66
CA TYR A 39 -11.20 1.02 -6.40
C TYR A 39 -11.50 2.39 -5.77
N GLU A 40 -10.72 2.79 -4.77
CA GLU A 40 -10.86 4.11 -4.15
C GLU A 40 -10.52 5.25 -5.14
N GLY A 41 -9.67 4.98 -6.14
CA GLY A 41 -9.37 5.88 -7.26
C GLY A 41 -10.53 6.02 -8.24
N GLY A 42 -11.11 4.90 -8.68
CA GLY A 42 -12.24 4.92 -9.61
C GLY A 42 -13.46 5.64 -9.05
N ILE A 43 -13.82 5.37 -7.79
CA ILE A 43 -14.93 6.07 -7.12
C ILE A 43 -14.69 7.59 -7.08
N GLN A 44 -13.42 7.98 -6.91
CA GLN A 44 -13.04 9.37 -6.81
C GLN A 44 -13.01 10.06 -8.19
N ASP A 45 -12.52 9.41 -9.25
CA ASP A 45 -12.56 9.94 -10.61
C ASP A 45 -14.00 10.19 -11.08
N ASP A 46 -14.93 9.29 -10.73
CA ASP A 46 -16.37 9.47 -11.01
C ASP A 46 -16.94 10.70 -10.27
N TYR A 47 -16.60 10.87 -8.98
CA TYR A 47 -17.04 12.00 -8.17
C TYR A 47 -16.43 13.35 -8.62
N PHE A 48 -15.19 13.35 -9.09
CA PHE A 48 -14.50 14.56 -9.56
C PHE A 48 -15.02 15.06 -10.90
N THR A 49 -15.36 14.14 -11.80
CA THR A 49 -15.97 14.48 -13.09
C THR A 49 -17.26 15.29 -12.89
N GLU A 50 -17.92 15.15 -11.73
CA GLU A 50 -19.17 15.86 -11.39
C GLU A 50 -18.97 17.16 -10.59
N HIS A 51 -17.85 17.36 -9.86
CA HIS A 51 -17.76 18.45 -8.86
C HIS A 51 -16.48 19.33 -8.88
N GLY A 52 -15.45 19.03 -9.68
CA GLY A 52 -14.38 19.99 -10.01
C GLY A 52 -13.41 20.42 -8.89
N GLU A 53 -13.56 19.96 -7.64
CA GLU A 53 -12.60 20.22 -6.54
C GLU A 53 -11.65 19.05 -6.33
N LEU A 54 -10.33 19.29 -6.25
CA LEU A 54 -9.30 18.25 -6.07
C LEU A 54 -9.13 17.85 -4.59
N VAL A 55 -9.95 16.95 -4.08
CA VAL A 55 -9.85 16.37 -2.72
C VAL A 55 -8.87 15.19 -2.72
N ILE A 56 -7.70 15.27 -2.09
CA ILE A 56 -6.80 14.12 -2.01
C ILE A 56 -7.48 12.98 -1.22
N ASN A 57 -7.85 11.86 -1.87
CA ASN A 57 -8.40 10.71 -1.15
C ASN A 57 -7.30 10.05 -0.30
N HIS A 58 -7.36 10.32 1.00
CA HIS A 58 -6.43 9.79 1.98
C HIS A 58 -6.41 8.26 2.03
N ARG A 59 -7.46 7.56 1.55
CA ARG A 59 -7.52 6.10 1.49
C ARG A 59 -6.67 5.52 0.36
N ILE A 60 -6.70 6.11 -0.84
CA ILE A 60 -5.82 5.69 -1.95
C ILE A 60 -4.36 5.76 -1.52
N VAL A 61 -3.95 6.91 -0.95
CA VAL A 61 -2.59 7.15 -0.49
C VAL A 61 -2.21 6.16 0.62
N ARG A 62 -3.16 5.81 1.50
CA ARG A 62 -2.95 4.85 2.59
C ARG A 62 -2.69 3.45 2.04
N TYR A 63 -3.50 2.96 1.10
CA TYR A 63 -3.31 1.65 0.49
C TYR A 63 -2.04 1.59 -0.36
N ALA A 64 -1.73 2.65 -1.11
CA ALA A 64 -0.50 2.74 -1.88
C ALA A 64 0.75 2.68 -0.99
N LYS A 65 0.77 3.44 0.11
CA LYS A 65 1.88 3.40 1.09
C LYS A 65 2.00 2.03 1.78
N ALA A 66 0.87 1.39 2.12
CA ALA A 66 0.88 0.06 2.69
C ALA A 66 1.42 -0.98 1.69
N ALA A 67 1.04 -0.91 0.42
CA ALA A 67 1.55 -1.79 -0.63
C ALA A 67 3.07 -1.63 -0.79
N THR A 68 3.57 -0.40 -0.77
CA THR A 68 5.01 -0.10 -0.76
C THR A 68 5.72 -0.70 0.45
N ALA A 69 5.14 -0.58 1.65
CA ALA A 69 5.72 -1.12 2.87
C ALA A 69 5.81 -2.66 2.83
N VAL A 70 4.73 -3.33 2.40
CA VAL A 70 4.69 -4.79 2.24
C VAL A 70 5.69 -5.26 1.16
N GLN A 71 5.75 -4.54 0.03
CA GLN A 71 6.67 -4.87 -1.06
C GLN A 71 8.15 -4.75 -0.65
N GLY A 72 8.46 -3.81 0.23
CA GLY A 72 9.81 -3.61 0.78
C GLY A 72 10.20 -4.63 1.86
N CYS A 73 9.28 -5.46 2.34
CA CYS A 73 9.59 -6.45 3.37
C CYS A 73 10.59 -7.49 2.86
N SER A 74 11.61 -7.77 3.68
CA SER A 74 12.64 -8.78 3.40
C SER A 74 12.21 -10.21 3.76
N TYR A 75 11.03 -10.36 4.36
CA TYR A 75 10.46 -11.63 4.84
C TYR A 75 8.99 -11.72 4.45
N LYS A 76 8.47 -12.96 4.42
CA LYS A 76 7.08 -13.22 4.12
C LYS A 76 6.21 -12.80 5.30
N LEU A 77 5.15 -12.03 5.05
CA LEU A 77 4.18 -11.71 6.08
C LEU A 77 3.29 -12.92 6.33
N GLU A 78 3.20 -13.32 7.60
CA GLU A 78 2.40 -14.46 8.04
C GLU A 78 1.62 -14.09 9.30
N GLY A 79 0.43 -14.67 9.44
CA GLY A 79 -0.45 -14.44 10.57
C GLY A 79 -0.95 -12.99 10.68
N ARG A 80 -1.08 -12.52 11.92
CA ARG A 80 -1.65 -11.18 12.22
C ARG A 80 -0.56 -10.11 12.19
N VAL A 81 -0.71 -9.15 11.30
CA VAL A 81 0.12 -7.94 11.24
C VAL A 81 -0.32 -6.97 12.33
N ARG A 82 0.63 -6.47 13.12
CA ARG A 82 0.35 -5.50 14.19
C ARG A 82 0.39 -4.06 13.66
N PRO A 83 -0.43 -3.15 14.22
CA PRO A 83 -0.32 -1.73 13.91
C PRO A 83 1.09 -1.22 14.20
N GLY A 84 1.67 -0.43 13.28
CA GLY A 84 3.04 0.08 13.43
C GLY A 84 4.16 -0.93 13.18
N GLN A 85 3.85 -2.20 12.91
CA GLN A 85 4.85 -3.19 12.48
C GLN A 85 5.47 -2.83 11.13
N LEU A 86 4.67 -2.22 10.25
CA LEU A 86 5.09 -1.73 8.94
C LEU A 86 4.94 -0.21 8.89
N PRO A 87 5.84 0.51 8.20
CA PRO A 87 5.75 1.95 8.07
C PRO A 87 4.43 2.33 7.38
N PHE A 88 3.78 3.39 7.86
CA PHE A 88 2.52 3.92 7.33
C PHE A 88 1.29 3.00 7.47
N VAL A 89 1.43 1.84 8.13
CA VAL A 89 0.31 0.90 8.36
C VAL A 89 -0.31 1.13 9.73
N GLY A 90 -1.46 1.80 9.73
CA GLY A 90 -2.31 1.99 10.92
C GLY A 90 -3.26 0.81 11.19
N PRO A 91 -3.99 0.81 12.32
CA PRO A 91 -4.73 -0.35 12.81
C PRO A 91 -5.70 -0.99 11.80
N ALA A 92 -6.55 -0.18 11.16
CA ALA A 92 -7.50 -0.73 10.19
C ALA A 92 -6.82 -1.38 8.98
N THR A 93 -5.65 -0.89 8.54
CA THR A 93 -4.94 -1.50 7.41
C THR A 93 -4.18 -2.74 7.83
N ALA A 94 -3.67 -2.78 9.06
CA ALA A 94 -3.05 -3.97 9.62
C ALA A 94 -4.04 -5.14 9.71
N GLU A 95 -5.28 -4.88 10.13
CA GLU A 95 -6.36 -5.87 10.12
C GLU A 95 -6.69 -6.34 8.70
N GLN A 96 -6.88 -5.41 7.75
CA GLN A 96 -7.12 -5.78 6.34
C GLN A 96 -5.99 -6.64 5.75
N ILE A 97 -4.73 -6.32 6.03
CA ILE A 97 -3.58 -7.13 5.60
C ILE A 97 -3.65 -8.52 6.26
N SER A 98 -3.99 -8.59 7.54
CA SER A 98 -4.12 -9.86 8.27
C SER A 98 -5.24 -10.72 7.70
N ASP A 99 -6.36 -10.13 7.29
CA ASP A 99 -7.45 -10.84 6.62
C ASP A 99 -7.04 -11.35 5.23
N ILE A 100 -6.31 -10.54 4.46
CA ILE A 100 -5.77 -10.95 3.16
C ILE A 100 -4.81 -12.13 3.32
N ILE A 101 -3.93 -12.09 4.33
CA ILE A 101 -3.02 -13.21 4.62
C ILE A 101 -3.80 -14.48 4.98
N ARG A 102 -4.86 -14.36 5.78
CA ARG A 102 -5.62 -15.50 6.31
C ARG A 102 -6.57 -16.12 5.29
N THR A 103 -7.21 -15.29 4.47
CA THR A 103 -8.35 -15.70 3.63
C THR A 103 -8.12 -15.50 2.13
N GLY A 104 -7.05 -14.80 1.76
CA GLY A 104 -6.81 -14.36 0.38
C GLY A 104 -7.61 -13.12 -0.05
N THR A 105 -8.44 -12.55 0.82
CA THR A 105 -9.24 -11.35 0.55
C THR A 105 -9.51 -10.54 1.83
N CYS A 106 -10.26 -9.45 1.74
CA CYS A 106 -10.84 -8.75 2.90
C CYS A 106 -12.22 -8.21 2.57
N ASP A 107 -13.03 -7.88 3.58
CA ASP A 107 -14.41 -7.39 3.41
C ASP A 107 -14.50 -6.19 2.45
N ALA A 108 -13.49 -5.31 2.46
CA ALA A 108 -13.44 -4.18 1.55
C ALA A 108 -13.35 -4.65 0.09
N LEU A 109 -12.47 -5.61 -0.23
CA LEU A 109 -12.35 -6.17 -1.57
C LEU A 109 -13.59 -6.95 -2.00
N VAL A 110 -14.21 -7.70 -1.09
CA VAL A 110 -15.44 -8.45 -1.38
C VAL A 110 -16.59 -7.52 -1.77
N LYS A 111 -16.67 -6.33 -1.18
CA LYS A 111 -17.72 -5.34 -1.52
C LYS A 111 -17.56 -4.70 -2.90
N PHE A 112 -16.37 -4.79 -3.50
CA PHE A 112 -16.07 -4.19 -4.81
C PHE A 112 -15.98 -5.21 -5.95
N ARG A 113 -16.18 -6.50 -5.65
CA ARG A 113 -16.27 -7.60 -6.64
C ARG A 113 -17.72 -8.03 -6.82
#